data_AF-A0A3D2FGG9-F1
#
_entry.id   AF-A0A3D2FGG9-F1
#
_cell.length_a   1.000
_cell.length_b   1.000
_cell.length_c   1.000
_cell.angle_alpha   90.00
_cell.angle_beta   90.00
_cell.angle_gamma   90.00
#
_symmetry.space_group_name_H-M   'P 1'
#
loop_
_entity.id
_entity.type
_entity.pdbx_description
1 polymer ?
#
loop_
_entity_poly.entity_id
_entity_poly.type
_entity_poly.pdbx_seq_one_letter_code
_entity_poly.pdbx_strand_id
1 'polypeptide(L)'
;MSAPAASALLTMLSAERGALAGFVTLLEQEQSLLMEGAQTEQLLTLSEQKSNDAVSLNHMADARHALLQQEIPRPDAETIQNWLGTHCADGLPIWHDIVALAQRAKQLNQVNGELIQMKLRHNQQALTVLSNAVNKAGVYGRNGKPDFSPGSGRSLGSG
;
A
#
# COMPACT_ATOMS: atom_id res chain seq x y z
N MET A 1 -4.87 2.66 44.09
CA MET A 1 -6.20 2.53 43.44
C MET A 1 -6.02 2.30 41.94
N SER A 2 -5.23 1.28 41.54
CA SER A 2 -4.67 1.16 40.18
C SER A 2 -5.41 0.18 39.24
N ALA A 3 -6.52 -0.41 39.71
CA ALA A 3 -7.29 -1.40 38.96
C ALA A 3 -8.06 -0.89 37.71
N PRO A 4 -8.63 0.34 37.66
CA PRO A 4 -9.43 0.75 36.51
C PRO A 4 -8.60 1.15 35.28
N ALA A 5 -7.35 1.57 35.48
CA ALA A 5 -6.44 1.90 34.37
C ALA A 5 -5.97 0.65 33.61
N ALA A 6 -5.70 -0.44 34.33
CA ALA A 6 -5.27 -1.71 33.73
C ALA A 6 -6.38 -2.37 32.89
N SER A 7 -7.64 -2.32 33.33
CA SER A 7 -8.76 -2.89 32.56
C SER A 7 -9.11 -2.06 31.33
N ALA A 8 -9.04 -0.72 31.42
CA ALA A 8 -9.21 0.17 30.27
C ALA A 8 -8.11 -0.04 29.22
N LEU A 9 -6.85 -0.19 29.67
CA LEU A 9 -5.72 -0.48 28.80
C LEU A 9 -5.85 -1.86 28.13
N LEU A 10 -6.28 -2.89 28.86
CA LEU A 10 -6.51 -4.21 28.28
C LEU A 10 -7.63 -4.21 27.22
N THR A 11 -8.70 -3.45 27.46
CA THR A 11 -9.79 -3.27 26.50
C THR A 11 -9.30 -2.55 25.24
N MET A 12 -8.49 -1.50 25.40
CA MET A 12 -7.87 -0.78 24.30
C MET A 12 -6.94 -1.69 23.48
N LEU A 13 -6.06 -2.44 24.14
CA LEU A 13 -5.14 -3.38 23.47
C LEU A 13 -5.90 -4.46 22.71
N SER A 14 -6.98 -4.98 23.29
CA SER A 14 -7.84 -5.97 22.63
C SER A 14 -8.50 -5.39 21.37
N ALA A 15 -8.97 -4.15 21.44
CA ALA A 15 -9.54 -3.45 20.28
C ALA A 15 -8.47 -3.16 19.21
N GLU A 16 -7.28 -2.71 19.61
CA GLU A 16 -6.14 -2.44 18.71
C GLU A 16 -5.72 -3.71 17.97
N ARG A 17 -5.62 -4.84 18.69
CA ARG A 17 -5.38 -6.16 18.09
C ARG A 17 -6.45 -6.53 17.06
N GLY A 18 -7.74 -6.32 17.37
CA GLY A 18 -8.84 -6.61 16.47
C GLY A 18 -8.78 -5.80 15.18
N ALA A 19 -8.52 -4.49 15.31
CA ALA A 19 -8.35 -3.60 14.17
C ALA A 19 -7.13 -3.99 13.31
N LEU A 20 -6.00 -4.32 13.93
CA LEU A 20 -4.79 -4.79 13.24
C LEU A 20 -5.02 -6.11 12.50
N ALA A 21 -5.72 -7.06 13.10
CA ALA A 21 -6.06 -8.32 12.44
C ALA A 21 -6.98 -8.11 11.22
N GLY A 22 -7.96 -7.21 11.34
CA GLY A 22 -8.79 -6.79 10.22
C GLY A 22 -7.96 -6.15 9.10
N PHE A 23 -7.04 -5.24 9.46
CA PHE A 23 -6.16 -4.58 8.51
C PHE A 23 -5.22 -5.57 7.78
N VAL A 24 -4.66 -6.55 8.48
CA VAL A 24 -3.86 -7.62 7.86
C VAL A 24 -4.69 -8.42 6.86
N THR A 25 -5.93 -8.77 7.24
CA THR A 25 -6.85 -9.50 6.34
C THR A 25 -7.16 -8.68 5.09
N LEU A 26 -7.37 -7.36 5.23
CA LEU A 26 -7.59 -6.44 4.11
C LEU A 26 -6.37 -6.39 3.18
N LEU A 27 -5.16 -6.34 3.72
CA LEU A 27 -3.92 -6.34 2.93
C LEU A 27 -3.70 -7.66 2.19
N GLU A 28 -4.11 -8.79 2.76
CA GLU A 28 -4.07 -10.10 2.10
C GLU A 28 -5.07 -10.20 0.96
N GLN A 29 -6.28 -9.65 1.15
CA GLN A 29 -7.27 -9.53 0.08
C GLN A 29 -6.77 -8.63 -1.05
N GLU A 30 -6.17 -7.48 -0.73
CA GLU A 30 -5.52 -6.58 -1.69
C GLU A 30 -4.44 -7.33 -2.48
N GLN A 31 -3.60 -8.12 -1.81
CA GLN A 31 -2.57 -8.93 -2.46
C GLN A 31 -3.15 -9.95 -3.44
N SER A 32 -4.19 -10.71 -3.04
CA SER A 32 -4.83 -11.71 -3.91
C SER A 32 -5.41 -11.06 -5.15
N LEU A 33 -6.11 -9.94 -4.99
CA LEU A 33 -6.71 -9.20 -6.11
C LEU A 33 -5.66 -8.62 -7.05
N LEU A 34 -4.53 -8.13 -6.51
CA LEU A 34 -3.39 -7.66 -7.31
C LEU A 34 -2.74 -8.80 -8.11
N MET A 35 -2.68 -10.02 -7.56
CA MET A 35 -2.17 -11.21 -8.25
C MET A 35 -3.14 -11.70 -9.33
N GLU A 36 -4.43 -11.80 -9.03
CA GLU A 36 -5.48 -12.27 -9.94
C GLU A 36 -5.76 -11.30 -11.10
N GLY A 37 -5.32 -10.04 -10.98
CA GLY A 37 -5.52 -9.03 -12.02
C GLY A 37 -6.95 -8.49 -12.06
N ALA A 38 -7.61 -8.42 -10.90
CA ALA A 38 -8.98 -7.95 -10.75
C ALA A 38 -9.16 -6.46 -11.10
N GLN A 39 -10.42 -6.06 -11.33
CA GLN A 39 -10.81 -4.74 -11.84
C GLN A 39 -10.29 -3.58 -10.97
N THR A 40 -9.78 -2.53 -11.64
CA THR A 40 -9.24 -1.29 -11.04
C THR A 40 -10.20 -0.63 -10.03
N GLU A 41 -11.51 -0.79 -10.21
CA GLU A 41 -12.54 -0.26 -9.30
C GLU A 41 -12.48 -0.91 -7.91
N GLN A 42 -12.24 -2.22 -7.82
CA GLN A 42 -12.14 -2.93 -6.54
C GLN A 42 -10.88 -2.51 -5.77
N LEU A 43 -9.79 -2.24 -6.48
CA LEU A 43 -8.54 -1.72 -5.90
C LEU A 43 -8.73 -0.30 -5.34
N LEU A 44 -9.55 0.54 -5.97
CA LEU A 44 -9.84 1.88 -5.47
C LEU A 44 -10.61 1.84 -4.15
N THR A 45 -11.67 1.03 -4.07
CA THR A 45 -12.45 0.85 -2.83
C THR A 45 -11.59 0.28 -1.69
N LEU A 46 -10.70 -0.67 -1.99
CA LEU A 46 -9.77 -1.21 -0.99
C LEU A 46 -8.75 -0.18 -0.52
N SER A 47 -8.26 0.68 -1.41
CA SER A 47 -7.33 1.77 -1.06
C SER A 47 -7.96 2.79 -0.10
N GLU A 48 -9.24 3.12 -0.32
CA GLU A 48 -10.00 3.99 0.59
C GLU A 48 -10.21 3.34 1.96
N GLN A 49 -10.62 2.07 2.00
CA GLN A 49 -10.77 1.31 3.25
C GLN A 49 -9.46 1.23 4.02
N LYS A 50 -8.36 0.90 3.34
CA LYS A 50 -7.01 0.85 3.90
C LYS A 50 -6.58 2.19 4.50
N SER A 51 -6.89 3.30 3.82
CA SER A 51 -6.57 4.65 4.32
C SER A 51 -7.33 4.97 5.60
N ASN A 52 -8.62 4.62 5.66
CA ASN A 52 -9.44 4.81 6.85
C ASN A 52 -8.95 3.94 8.02
N ASP A 53 -8.63 2.67 7.77
CA ASP A 53 -8.12 1.76 8.78
C ASP A 53 -6.75 2.19 9.30
N ALA A 54 -5.87 2.69 8.42
CA ALA A 54 -4.57 3.23 8.83
C ALA A 54 -4.70 4.46 9.74
N VAL A 55 -5.66 5.36 9.46
CA VAL A 55 -5.95 6.52 10.32
C VAL A 55 -6.49 6.05 11.67
N SER A 56 -7.43 5.11 11.69
CA SER A 56 -7.99 4.53 12.91
C SER A 56 -6.90 3.87 13.78
N LEU A 57 -6.03 3.06 13.17
CA LEU A 57 -4.90 2.41 13.86
C LEU A 57 -3.91 3.43 14.44
N ASN A 58 -3.61 4.51 13.73
CA ASN A 58 -2.77 5.58 14.26
C ASN A 58 -3.41 6.25 15.48
N HIS A 59 -4.71 6.55 15.44
CA HIS A 59 -5.42 7.10 16.59
C HIS A 59 -5.40 6.16 17.80
N MET A 60 -5.55 4.86 17.60
CA MET A 60 -5.46 3.86 18.67
C MET A 60 -4.03 3.78 19.25
N ALA A 61 -3.02 3.79 18.39
CA ALA A 61 -1.61 3.80 18.80
C ALA A 61 -1.25 5.08 19.58
N ASP A 62 -1.76 6.24 19.16
CA ASP A 62 -1.55 7.51 19.85
C ASP A 62 -2.25 7.52 21.21
N ALA A 63 -3.48 7.02 21.29
CA ALA A 63 -4.20 6.88 22.56
C ALA A 63 -3.46 5.96 23.54
N ARG A 64 -2.92 4.84 23.04
CA ARG A 64 -2.06 3.94 23.84
C ARG A 64 -0.79 4.64 24.29
N HIS A 65 -0.09 5.35 23.40
CA HIS A 65 1.11 6.10 23.76
C HIS A 65 0.84 7.16 24.81
N ALA A 66 -0.28 7.89 24.69
CA ALA A 66 -0.66 8.91 25.66
C ALA A 66 -0.88 8.31 27.06
N LEU A 67 -1.53 7.14 27.16
CA LEU A 67 -1.70 6.44 28.44
C LEU A 67 -0.36 5.94 28.99
N LEU A 68 0.48 5.33 28.14
CA LEU A 68 1.77 4.81 28.57
C LEU A 68 2.77 5.91 28.94
N GLN A 69 2.69 7.09 28.33
CA GLN A 69 3.52 8.24 28.68
C GLN A 69 3.25 8.79 30.08
N GLN A 70 2.04 8.58 30.63
CA GLN A 70 1.74 8.97 32.01
C GLN A 70 2.44 8.09 33.04
N GLU A 71 2.73 6.84 32.68
CA GLU A 71 3.32 5.84 33.57
C GLU A 71 4.80 5.57 33.28
N ILE A 72 5.22 5.76 32.03
CA ILE A 72 6.56 5.46 31.52
C ILE A 72 7.15 6.70 30.83
N PRO A 73 8.15 7.37 31.43
CA PRO A 73 8.78 8.56 30.85
C PRO A 73 9.46 8.33 29.49
N ARG A 74 9.86 7.08 29.21
CA ARG A 74 10.41 6.63 27.92
C ARG A 74 9.78 5.29 27.54
N PRO A 75 8.68 5.30 26.78
CA PRO A 75 8.06 4.08 26.29
C PRO A 75 8.96 3.47 25.19
N ASP A 76 9.67 2.40 25.54
CA ASP A 76 10.37 1.51 24.60
C ASP A 76 9.70 0.13 24.63
N ALA A 77 9.86 -0.68 23.59
CA ALA A 77 9.20 -1.99 23.48
C ALA A 77 9.48 -2.88 24.70
N GLU A 78 10.71 -2.88 25.19
CA GLU A 78 11.14 -3.63 26.38
C GLU A 78 10.55 -3.05 27.67
N THR A 79 10.51 -1.72 27.79
CA THR A 79 9.94 -1.02 28.95
C THR A 79 8.42 -1.23 29.03
N ILE A 80 7.72 -1.22 27.89
CA ILE A 80 6.28 -1.47 27.79
C ILE A 80 5.98 -2.92 28.19
N GLN A 81 6.77 -3.88 27.70
CA GLN A 81 6.63 -5.30 28.09
C GLN A 81 6.83 -5.51 29.59
N ASN A 82 7.87 -4.90 30.18
CA ASN A 82 8.12 -5.00 31.63
C ASN A 82 7.00 -4.35 32.46
N TRP A 83 6.50 -3.19 32.02
CA TRP A 83 5.39 -2.52 32.69
C TRP A 83 4.10 -3.33 32.59
N LEU A 84 3.78 -3.87 31.42
CA LEU A 84 2.66 -4.80 31.22
C LEU A 84 2.82 -6.05 32.11
N GLY A 85 4.00 -6.65 32.16
CA GLY A 85 4.25 -7.81 33.04
C GLY A 85 4.05 -7.51 34.52
N THR A 86 4.30 -6.28 34.95
CA THR A 86 4.17 -5.86 36.36
C THR A 86 2.75 -5.42 36.72
N HIS A 87 2.05 -4.75 35.81
CA HIS A 87 0.77 -4.07 36.09
C HIS A 87 -0.44 -4.66 35.36
N CYS A 88 -0.24 -5.42 34.29
CA CYS A 88 -1.29 -5.96 33.42
C CYS A 88 -0.80 -7.23 32.70
N ALA A 89 -0.57 -8.31 33.46
CA ALA A 89 -0.02 -9.57 32.94
C ALA A 89 -0.86 -10.16 31.79
N ASP A 90 -2.18 -9.97 31.83
CA ASP A 90 -3.12 -10.41 30.79
C ASP A 90 -2.99 -9.62 29.47
N GLY A 91 -2.43 -8.41 29.50
CA GLY A 91 -2.19 -7.57 28.32
C GLY A 91 -0.89 -7.90 27.57
N LEU A 92 0.04 -8.60 28.23
CA LEU A 92 1.33 -9.01 27.67
C LEU A 92 1.22 -9.91 26.42
N PRO A 93 0.37 -10.96 26.38
CA PRO A 93 0.17 -11.75 25.16
C PRO A 93 -0.48 -10.92 24.04
N ILE A 94 -1.42 -10.04 24.37
CA ILE A 94 -2.09 -9.16 23.40
C ILE A 94 -1.09 -8.19 22.77
N TRP A 95 -0.17 -7.64 23.56
CA TRP A 95 0.91 -6.79 23.08
C TRP A 95 1.84 -7.50 22.10
N HIS A 96 2.24 -8.74 22.41
CA HIS A 96 3.04 -9.54 21.48
C HIS A 96 2.30 -9.78 20.15
N ASP A 97 1.00 -10.07 20.22
CA ASP A 97 0.17 -10.25 19.02
C ASP A 97 0.08 -8.96 18.20
N ILE A 98 -0.07 -7.79 18.84
CA ILE A 98 -0.04 -6.47 18.18
C ILE A 98 1.28 -6.25 17.45
N VAL A 99 2.42 -6.52 18.11
CA VAL A 99 3.76 -6.37 17.51
C VAL A 99 3.93 -7.30 16.31
N ALA A 100 3.51 -8.55 16.43
CA ALA A 100 3.58 -9.54 15.34
C ALA A 100 2.68 -9.14 14.16
N LEU A 101 1.44 -8.71 14.42
CA LEU A 101 0.51 -8.23 13.39
C LEU A 101 1.03 -6.97 12.69
N ALA A 102 1.63 -6.04 13.43
CA ALA A 102 2.22 -4.83 12.86
C ALA A 102 3.40 -5.15 11.93
N GLN A 103 4.25 -6.12 12.31
CA GLN A 103 5.33 -6.60 11.45
C GLN A 103 4.78 -7.23 10.16
N ARG A 104 3.76 -8.08 10.27
CA ARG A 104 3.09 -8.70 9.11
C ARG A 104 2.45 -7.65 8.20
N ALA A 105 1.73 -6.69 8.77
CA ALA A 105 1.13 -5.59 8.02
C ALA A 105 2.19 -4.76 7.27
N LYS A 106 3.35 -4.50 7.88
CA LYS A 106 4.47 -3.81 7.22
C LYS A 106 5.01 -4.61 6.02
N GLN A 107 5.20 -5.92 6.18
CA GLN A 107 5.66 -6.79 5.10
C GLN A 107 4.65 -6.82 3.95
N LEU A 108 3.36 -7.01 4.26
CA LEU A 108 2.28 -7.00 3.26
C LEU A 108 2.19 -5.66 2.54
N ASN A 109 2.30 -4.54 3.25
CA ASN A 109 2.34 -3.21 2.63
C ASN A 109 3.50 -3.04 1.66
N GLN A 110 4.68 -3.56 2.01
CA GLN A 110 5.84 -3.50 1.12
C GLN A 110 5.62 -4.33 -0.16
N VAL A 111 5.14 -5.57 -0.01
CA VAL A 111 4.84 -6.46 -1.15
C VAL A 111 3.75 -5.86 -2.05
N ASN A 112 2.66 -5.35 -1.46
CA ASN A 112 1.57 -4.73 -2.22
C ASN A 112 2.08 -3.48 -2.98
N GLY A 113 2.96 -2.68 -2.35
CA GLY A 113 3.60 -1.54 -3.00
C GLY A 113 4.45 -1.93 -4.22
N GLU A 114 5.22 -3.01 -4.11
CA GLU A 114 6.03 -3.55 -5.23
C GLU A 114 5.15 -4.07 -6.37
N LEU A 115 4.06 -4.80 -6.06
CA LEU A 115 3.09 -5.29 -7.04
C LEU A 115 2.42 -4.14 -7.80
N ILE A 116 2.01 -3.09 -7.11
CA ILE A 116 1.42 -1.88 -7.71
C ILE A 116 2.42 -1.23 -8.67
N GLN A 117 3.67 -1.05 -8.26
CA GLN A 117 4.72 -0.46 -9.12
C GLN A 117 4.98 -1.31 -10.37
N MET A 118 5.01 -2.64 -10.22
CA MET A 118 5.19 -3.55 -11.35
C MET A 118 4.05 -3.44 -12.35
N LYS A 119 2.79 -3.42 -11.90
CA LYS A 119 1.61 -3.26 -12.76
C LYS A 119 1.59 -1.90 -13.46
N LEU A 120 1.96 -0.82 -12.76
CA LEU A 120 2.08 0.51 -13.36
C LEU A 120 3.12 0.54 -14.49
N ARG A 121 4.30 -0.05 -14.26
CA ARG A 121 5.36 -0.14 -15.27
C ARG A 121 4.90 -0.95 -16.49
N HIS A 122 4.24 -2.09 -16.27
CA HIS A 122 3.71 -2.91 -17.34
C HIS A 122 2.63 -2.19 -18.16
N ASN A 123 1.71 -1.45 -17.50
CA ASN A 123 0.72 -0.62 -18.19
C ASN A 123 1.36 0.51 -19.00
N GLN A 124 2.35 1.21 -18.45
CA GLN A 124 3.08 2.25 -19.18
C GLN A 124 3.84 1.69 -20.39
N GLN A 125 4.44 0.50 -20.25
CA GLN A 125 5.09 -0.22 -21.34
C GLN A 125 4.07 -0.65 -22.40
N ALA A 126 2.93 -1.22 -22.01
CA ALA A 126 1.86 -1.60 -22.91
C ALA A 126 1.29 -0.39 -23.66
N LEU A 127 1.06 0.74 -22.97
CA LEU A 127 0.64 2.00 -23.58
C LEU A 127 1.70 2.56 -24.52
N THR A 128 2.98 2.42 -24.19
CA THR A 128 4.09 2.84 -25.06
C THR A 128 4.19 1.94 -26.29
N VAL A 129 3.99 0.63 -26.16
CA VAL A 129 3.94 -0.31 -27.28
C VAL A 129 2.73 -0.04 -28.18
N LEU A 130 1.54 0.16 -27.59
CA LEU A 130 0.33 0.51 -28.32
C LEU A 130 0.47 1.87 -29.01
N SER A 131 0.99 2.89 -28.33
CA SER A 131 1.25 4.22 -28.89
C SER A 131 2.29 4.15 -30.01
N ASN A 132 3.38 3.41 -29.84
CA ASN A 132 4.37 3.18 -30.88
C ASN A 132 3.82 2.37 -32.06
N ALA A 133 2.91 1.42 -31.81
CA ALA A 133 2.23 0.68 -32.86
C ALA A 133 1.24 1.57 -33.63
N VAL A 134 0.51 2.46 -32.95
CA VAL A 134 -0.34 3.49 -33.58
C VAL A 134 0.50 4.48 -34.37
N ASN A 135 1.65 4.92 -33.86
CA ASN A 135 2.58 5.79 -34.59
C ASN A 135 3.21 5.07 -35.80
N LYS A 136 3.59 3.80 -35.69
CA LYS A 136 4.07 2.98 -36.84
C LYS A 136 2.97 2.65 -37.84
N ALA A 137 1.74 2.42 -37.39
CA ALA A 137 0.59 2.26 -38.27
C ALA A 137 0.18 3.59 -38.91
N GLY A 138 0.43 4.73 -38.26
CA GLY A 138 0.29 6.07 -38.82
C GLY A 138 1.35 6.41 -39.87
N VAL A 139 2.53 5.76 -39.83
CA VAL A 139 3.56 5.83 -40.88
C VAL A 139 3.16 5.04 -42.14
N TYR A 140 2.19 4.12 -42.04
CA TYR A 140 1.48 3.55 -43.19
C TYR A 140 0.04 4.05 -43.20
N GLY A 141 -0.14 5.32 -43.53
CA GLY A 141 -1.46 5.93 -43.64
C GLY A 141 -2.40 5.11 -44.53
N ARG A 142 -3.70 5.16 -44.22
CA ARG A 142 -4.82 4.60 -44.99
C ARG A 142 -4.81 4.98 -46.50
N ASN A 143 -3.99 5.97 -46.88
CA ASN A 143 -3.64 6.26 -48.26
C ASN A 143 -2.17 5.88 -48.47
N GLY A 144 -1.90 4.61 -48.79
CA GLY A 144 -0.55 4.08 -49.00
C GLY A 144 0.18 4.75 -50.16
N LYS A 145 0.76 5.93 -49.93
CA LYS A 145 1.70 6.57 -50.84
C LYS A 145 2.97 6.94 -50.09
N PRO A 146 4.09 6.25 -50.34
CA PRO A 146 5.37 6.78 -49.95
C PRO A 146 5.67 7.97 -50.86
N ASP A 147 5.86 9.16 -50.28
CA ASP A 147 6.38 10.30 -51.02
C ASP A 147 7.89 10.09 -51.22
N PHE A 148 8.22 9.20 -52.14
CA PHE A 148 9.50 9.24 -52.82
C PHE A 148 9.35 10.22 -53.99
N SER A 149 9.57 11.51 -53.72
CA SER A 149 9.86 12.47 -54.78
C SER A 149 11.37 12.72 -54.81
N PRO A 150 12.09 12.19 -55.82
CA PRO A 150 13.54 12.34 -55.93
C PRO A 150 13.88 13.78 -56.31
N GLY A 151 14.61 14.44 -55.43
CA GLY A 151 15.41 15.60 -55.81
C GLY A 151 16.48 15.18 -56.80
N SER A 152 16.27 15.45 -58.08
CA SER A 152 17.36 15.58 -59.04
C SER A 152 16.89 16.49 -60.16
N GLY A 153 17.12 17.79 -59.96
CA GLY A 153 16.95 18.78 -61.01
C GLY A 153 17.78 18.44 -62.23
N ARG A 154 17.21 18.71 -63.41
CA ARG A 154 17.96 19.21 -64.55
C ARG A 154 17.02 19.84 -65.56
N SER A 155 17.09 21.16 -65.54
CA SER A 155 16.56 22.14 -66.48
C SER A 155 17.09 21.93 -67.90
N LEU A 156 16.17 22.03 -68.86
CA LEU A 156 16.22 22.55 -70.25
C LEU A 156 17.57 22.81 -70.94
N GLY A 157 17.64 22.43 -72.23
CA GLY A 157 18.59 22.93 -73.22
C GLY A 157 18.17 22.59 -74.65
N SER A 158 17.64 23.59 -75.36
CA SER A 158 17.37 23.64 -76.80
C SER A 158 18.65 23.77 -77.63
N GLY A 159 18.72 23.10 -78.79
CA GLY A 159 19.77 23.24 -79.80
C GLY A 159 19.70 22.14 -80.83
#